data_AF-A0A3D0JLF1-F1
#
_entry.id   AF-A0A3D0JLF1-F1
#
_cell.length_a   1.000
_cell.length_b   1.000
_cell.length_c   1.000
_cell.angle_alpha   90.00
_cell.angle_beta   90.00
_cell.angle_gamma   90.00
#
_symmetry.space_group_name_H-M   'P 1'
#
loop_
_entity.id
_entity.type
_entity.pdbx_description
1 polymer ?
#
loop_
_entity_poly.entity_id
_entity_poly.type
_entity_poly.pdbx_seq_one_letter_code
_entity_poly.pdbx_strand_id
1 'polypeptide(L)' 'ALTANLVGEPGFVGTPVIEGLDALSQIPDAHLHLYGKDECRPGRKMGHFTLLGEDHHELVQRLESIRKVLMIRGDTPQ' A
#
# COMPACT_ATOMS: atom_id res chain seq x y z
N ALA A 1 5.03 12.31 11.18
CA ALA A 1 4.22 11.68 10.12
C ALA A 1 5.12 11.16 9.01
N LEU A 2 4.82 9.98 8.48
CA LEU A 2 5.57 9.32 7.42
C LEU A 2 4.61 8.86 6.32
N THR A 3 4.87 9.23 5.07
CA THR A 3 4.03 8.86 3.92
C THR A 3 4.79 7.97 2.96
N ALA A 4 4.15 6.88 2.51
CA ALA A 4 4.70 5.97 1.53
C ALA A 4 3.73 5.74 0.37
N ASN A 5 4.26 5.67 -0.85
CA ASN A 5 3.47 5.35 -2.03
C ASN A 5 3.16 3.85 -2.08
N LEU A 6 1.96 3.52 -2.52
CA LEU A 6 1.58 2.16 -2.89
C LEU A 6 1.71 2.03 -4.40
N VAL A 7 2.46 1.02 -4.84
CA VAL A 7 2.76 0.78 -6.25
C VAL A 7 2.26 -0.58 -6.68
N GLY A 8 1.96 -0.72 -7.97
CA GLY A 8 1.61 -2.01 -8.56
C GLY A 8 2.75 -3.01 -8.49
N GLU A 9 2.42 -4.23 -8.08
CA GLU A 9 3.35 -5.35 -7.94
C GLU A 9 3.92 -5.78 -9.30
N PRO A 10 5.22 -6.11 -9.38
CA PRO A 10 5.81 -6.74 -10.56
C PRO A 10 5.16 -8.08 -10.91
N GLY A 11 5.12 -8.41 -12.21
CA GLY A 11 4.56 -9.69 -12.67
C GLY A 11 3.03 -9.74 -12.75
N PHE A 12 2.33 -8.62 -12.55
CA PHE A 12 0.88 -8.54 -12.68
C PHE A 12 0.43 -7.27 -13.41
N VAL A 13 -0.63 -7.38 -14.21
CA VAL A 13 -1.32 -6.25 -14.86
C VAL A 13 -2.84 -6.45 -14.86
N GLY A 14 -3.58 -5.42 -15.23
CA GLY A 14 -5.03 -5.49 -15.39
C GLY A 14 -5.77 -4.80 -14.25
N THR A 15 -6.97 -5.28 -13.92
CA THR A 15 -7.81 -4.65 -12.90
C THR A 15 -7.13 -4.74 -11.52
N PRO A 16 -7.08 -3.64 -10.74
CA PRO A 16 -6.41 -3.66 -9.44
C PRO A 16 -7.08 -4.62 -8.46
N VAL A 17 -6.25 -5.43 -7.82
CA VAL A 17 -6.58 -6.26 -6.68
C VAL A 17 -5.74 -5.75 -5.50
N ILE A 18 -6.40 -5.44 -4.39
CA ILE A 18 -5.76 -4.97 -3.16
C ILE A 18 -5.87 -6.06 -2.11
N GLU A 19 -4.73 -6.51 -1.61
CA GLU A 19 -4.64 -7.55 -0.59
C GLU A 19 -4.13 -6.93 0.73
N GLY A 20 -4.61 -7.45 1.87
CA GLY A 20 -4.16 -7.02 3.20
C GLY A 20 -4.78 -5.73 3.73
N LEU A 21 -5.90 -5.26 3.15
CA LEU A 21 -6.66 -4.12 3.67
C LEU A 21 -7.12 -4.32 5.12
N ASP A 22 -7.52 -5.55 5.47
CA ASP A 22 -7.97 -5.87 6.83
C ASP A 22 -6.87 -5.63 7.85
N ALA A 23 -5.62 -6.02 7.55
CA ALA A 23 -4.48 -5.79 8.42
C ALA A 23 -4.19 -4.30 8.60
N LEU A 24 -4.34 -3.49 7.53
CA LEU A 24 -4.15 -2.04 7.60
C LEU A 24 -5.21 -1.36 8.48
N SER A 25 -6.46 -1.84 8.43
CA SER A 25 -7.57 -1.29 9.24
C SER A 25 -7.33 -1.40 10.75
N GLN A 26 -6.49 -2.34 11.18
CA GLN A 26 -6.14 -2.57 12.58
C GLN A 26 -4.97 -1.69 13.06
N ILE A 27 -4.33 -0.94 12.16
CA ILE A 27 -3.18 -0.12 12.51
C ILE A 27 -3.70 1.28 12.88
N PRO A 28 -3.59 1.67 14.16
CA PRO A 28 -3.99 3.01 14.58
C PRO A 28 -3.18 4.06 13.81
N ASP A 29 -3.77 5.22 13.57
CA ASP A 29 -3.10 6.36 12.92
C ASP A 29 -2.52 6.07 11.52
N ALA A 30 -3.04 5.03 10.85
CA ALA A 30 -2.77 4.72 9.45
C ALA A 30 -3.91 5.22 8.56
N HIS A 31 -3.58 6.12 7.64
CA HIS A 31 -4.53 6.67 6.68
C HIS A 31 -4.19 6.21 5.27
N LEU A 32 -5.10 5.49 4.63
CA LEU A 32 -4.98 5.02 3.26
C LEU A 32 -5.69 5.97 2.29
N HIS A 33 -5.03 6.31 1.18
CA HIS A 33 -5.63 7.05 0.07
C HIS A 33 -5.34 6.34 -1.26
N LEU A 34 -6.39 5.80 -1.88
CA LEU A 34 -6.33 5.13 -3.18
C LEU A 34 -6.75 6.10 -4.29
N TYR A 35 -6.06 6.06 -5.43
CA TYR A 35 -6.33 6.96 -6.55
C TYR A 35 -7.51 6.53 -7.45
N GLY A 36 -8.16 5.40 -7.16
CA GLY A 36 -9.31 4.92 -7.94
C GLY A 36 -8.98 4.63 -9.42
N LYS A 37 -7.77 4.11 -9.69
CA LYS A 37 -7.34 3.79 -11.06
C LYS A 37 -7.92 2.45 -11.49
N ASP A 38 -8.50 2.38 -12.68
CA ASP A 38 -9.12 1.15 -13.19
C ASP A 38 -8.11 0.08 -13.67
N GLU A 39 -6.83 0.46 -13.77
CA GLU A 39 -5.77 -0.42 -14.26
C GLU A 39 -4.51 -0.30 -13.38
N CYS A 40 -4.02 -1.46 -12.94
CA CYS A 40 -2.76 -1.65 -12.23
C CYS A 40 -1.69 -2.20 -13.18
N ARG A 41 -0.44 -1.72 -13.02
CA ARG A 41 0.75 -2.24 -13.71
C ARG A 41 2.00 -2.05 -12.84
N PRO A 42 3.08 -2.81 -13.06
CA PRO A 42 4.28 -2.74 -12.24
C PRO A 42 4.80 -1.30 -12.08
N GLY A 43 5.05 -0.89 -10.84
CA GLY A 43 5.58 0.44 -10.52
C GLY A 43 4.60 1.61 -10.69
N ARG A 44 3.37 1.39 -11.16
CA ARG A 44 2.34 2.45 -11.23
C ARG A 44 1.91 2.80 -9.82
N LYS A 45 1.98 4.09 -9.46
CA LYS A 45 1.43 4.57 -8.18
C LYS A 45 -0.08 4.37 -8.14
N MET A 46 -0.57 3.55 -7.22
CA MET A 46 -1.98 3.21 -7.04
C MET A 46 -2.62 3.96 -5.87
N GLY A 47 -1.79 4.51 -4.99
CA GLY A 47 -2.22 5.32 -3.87
C GLY A 47 -1.03 5.73 -3.02
N HIS A 48 -1.32 6.15 -1.80
CA HIS A 48 -0.34 6.31 -0.73
C HIS A 48 -1.01 6.02 0.60
N PHE A 49 -0.18 5.78 1.62
CA PHE A 49 -0.65 5.79 2.99
C PHE A 49 0.23 6.67 3.84
N THR A 50 -0.35 7.21 4.91
CA THR A 50 0.32 8.08 5.87
C THR A 50 0.17 7.50 7.26
N LEU A 51 1.29 7.37 7.97
CA LEU A 51 1.35 7.02 9.38
C LEU A 51 1.59 8.28 10.20
N LEU A 52 0.77 8.49 11.23
CA LEU A 52 0.99 9.52 12.23
C LEU A 52 1.64 8.90 13.47
N GLY A 53 2.50 9.70 14.13
CA GLY A 53 3.32 9.27 15.25
C GLY A 53 4.43 10.28 15.51
N GLU A 54 4.97 10.20 16.73
CA GLU A 54 5.99 11.13 17.25
C GLU A 54 7.41 10.60 17.01
N ASP A 55 7.62 9.29 17.10
CA ASP A 55 8.91 8.65 16.92
C ASP A 55 9.11 8.18 15.46
N HIS A 56 10.15 8.69 14.80
CA HIS A 56 10.45 8.34 13.42
C HIS A 56 10.89 6.87 13.25
N HIS A 57 11.62 6.31 14.22
CA HIS A 57 12.08 4.93 14.16
C HIS A 57 10.91 3.95 14.26
N GLU A 58 9.96 4.22 15.15
CA GLU A 58 8.70 3.47 15.28
C GLU A 58 7.88 3.54 13.98
N LEU A 59 7.75 4.72 13.37
CA LEU A 59 7.05 4.90 12.10
C LEU A 59 7.66 4.06 10.97
N VAL A 60 9.00 3.98 10.90
CA VAL A 60 9.70 3.14 9.94
C VAL A 60 9.43 1.66 10.20
N GLN A 61 9.49 1.20 11.45
CA GLN A 61 9.18 -0.20 11.79
C GLN A 61 7.74 -0.58 11.43
N ARG A 62 6.77 0.31 11.68
CA ARG A 62 5.37 0.12 11.31
C ARG A 62 5.17 0.08 9.80
N LEU A 63 5.83 0.98 9.06
CA LEU A 63 5.85 0.98 7.59
C LEU A 63 6.35 -0.35 7.03
N GLU A 64 7.43 -0.90 7.58
CA GLU A 64 7.98 -2.18 7.13
C GLU A 64 7.05 -3.37 7.44
N SER A 65 6.33 -3.34 8.56
CA SER A 65 5.29 -4.35 8.85
C SER A 65 4.12 -4.26 7.86
N ILE A 66 3.69 -3.05 7.49
CA ILE A 66 2.62 -2.84 6.51
C ILE A 66 3.02 -3.37 5.13
N ARG A 67 4.25 -3.07 4.69
CA ARG A 67 4.77 -3.50 3.38
C ARG A 67 4.78 -5.01 3.19
N LYS A 68 4.79 -5.79 4.27
CA LYS A 68 4.75 -7.27 4.21
C LYS A 68 3.35 -7.84 4.00
N VAL A 69 2.31 -7.06 4.30
CA VAL A 69 0.92 -7.53 4.28
C VAL A 69 0.08 -6.83 3.22
N LEU A 70 0.41 -5.58 2.87
CA LEU A 70 -0.34 -4.78 1.91
C LEU A 70 0.32 -4.85 0.53
N MET A 71 -0.41 -5.42 -0.43
CA MET A 71 0.01 -5.54 -1.82
C MET A 71 -1.09 -4.99 -2.73
N ILE A 72 -0.69 -4.29 -3.80
CA ILE A 72 -1.59 -3.92 -4.90
C ILE A 72 -1.04 -4.53 -6.17
N ARG A 73 -1.80 -5.41 -6.80
CA ARG A 73 -1.40 -6.11 -8.03
C ARG A 73 -2.50 -6.03 -9.08
N GLY A 74 -2.15 -6.37 -10.31
CA GLY A 74 -3.15 -6.69 -11.33
C GLY A 74 -3.81 -8.05 -11.08
N ASP A 75 -4.99 -8.26 -11.66
CA ASP A 75 -5.68 -9.54 -11.66
C ASP A 75 -5.04 -10.57 -12.59
N THR A 76 -4.30 -10.11 -13.62
CA THR A 76 -3.69 -10.95 -14.65
C THR A 76 -2.18 -11.08 -14.42
N PRO A 77 -1.64 -12.29 -14.19
CA PRO A 77 -0.20 -12.53 -14.14
C PRO A 77 0.48 -12.27 -15.50
N GLN A 78 1.71 -11.78 -15.50
CA GLN A 78 2.58 -11.61 -16.67
C GLN A 78 3.71 -12.63 -16.70
#